data_AF-A0A9E4CXY0-F1
#
_entry.id   AF-A0A9E4CXY0-F1
#
_cell.length_a   1.000
_cell.length_b   1.000
_cell.length_c   1.000
_cell.angle_alpha   90.00
_cell.angle_beta   90.00
_cell.angle_gamma   90.00
#
_symmetry.space_group_name_H-M   'P 1'
#
loop_
_entity.id
_entity.type
_entity.pdbx_description
1 polymer ?
#
loop_
_entity_poly.entity_id
_entity_poly.type
_entity_poly.pdbx_seq_one_letter_code
_entity_poly.pdbx_strand_id
1 'polypeptide(L)'
;MSLPPAICALPTDHIRITSWDDPLLDQHGHDARSTYVEQFWLPILGPTTTLFLRHVAHRLEQSPDGFDLPVANTAGALGLGVAGGRNTPFLRAISRAAKFKLVRHLGHDALAAHPRLPPLTRVQLERLPDHLRTQHHRWLQESRPHPDVEQLRRRARRLALSLLEIGESDQQVEAQLHRWQFHPALAHEALRWAHERQTRPQTPAPLTNSHP
;
A
#
# COMPACT_ATOMS: atom_id res chain seq x y z
N MET A 1 11.89 35.61 17.24
CA MET A 1 12.33 34.45 18.02
C MET A 1 12.33 33.23 17.12
N SER A 2 13.48 32.95 16.49
CA SER A 2 13.65 31.83 15.56
C SER A 2 13.84 30.53 16.35
N LEU A 3 13.05 29.51 16.03
CA LEU A 3 13.26 28.14 16.52
C LEU A 3 14.67 27.67 16.12
N PRO A 4 15.44 27.04 17.02
CA PRO A 4 16.71 26.44 16.64
C PRO A 4 16.49 25.27 15.68
N PRO A 5 17.43 24.97 14.77
CA PRO A 5 17.36 23.75 13.96
C PRO A 5 17.34 22.55 14.91
N ALA A 6 16.33 21.69 14.79
CA ALA A 6 16.27 20.43 15.52
C ALA A 6 17.41 19.52 15.02
N ILE A 7 18.55 19.59 15.70
CA ILE A 7 19.73 18.78 15.43
C ILE A 7 19.49 17.39 16.01
N CYS A 8 19.18 16.45 15.13
CA CYS A 8 18.98 15.04 15.46
C CYS A 8 20.33 14.38 15.78
N ALA A 9 20.80 14.49 17.02
CA ALA A 9 21.69 13.49 17.59
C ALA A 9 20.80 12.43 18.24
N LEU A 10 21.05 11.17 17.95
CA LEU A 10 20.58 10.09 18.81
C LEU A 10 21.68 9.93 19.88
N PRO A 11 21.47 10.36 21.14
CA PRO A 11 22.45 10.19 22.21
C PRO A 11 22.63 8.73 22.66
N THR A 12 21.88 7.79 22.10
CA THR A 12 21.72 6.44 22.66
C THR A 12 22.17 5.35 21.69
N ASP A 13 22.80 4.28 22.20
CA ASP A 13 23.19 3.07 21.46
C ASP A 13 21.99 2.34 20.80
N HIS A 14 20.77 2.74 21.14
CA HIS A 14 19.51 2.14 20.73
C HIS A 14 18.51 3.19 20.23
N ILE A 15 17.72 2.82 19.24
CA ILE A 15 16.58 3.60 18.74
C ILE A 15 15.31 2.79 18.95
N ARG A 16 14.30 3.35 19.61
CA ARG A 16 12.97 2.75 19.68
C ARG A 16 12.29 2.86 18.32
N ILE A 17 11.97 1.73 17.70
CA ILE A 17 11.13 1.68 16.50
C ILE A 17 9.72 1.28 16.91
N THR A 18 8.71 2.05 16.52
CA THR A 18 7.29 1.69 16.68
C THR A 18 6.60 1.57 15.33
N SER A 19 5.56 0.74 15.27
CA SER A 19 4.66 0.75 14.11
C SER A 19 3.97 2.12 14.02
N TRP A 20 3.82 2.62 12.80
CA TRP A 20 2.97 3.76 12.50
C TRP A 20 1.77 3.23 11.72
N ASP A 21 0.55 3.44 12.21
CA ASP A 21 -0.67 3.08 11.49
C ASP A 21 -0.96 4.06 10.35
N ASP A 22 -1.08 3.53 9.13
CA ASP A 22 -1.53 4.26 7.94
C ASP A 22 -2.42 3.36 7.07
N PRO A 23 -3.76 3.48 7.20
CA PRO A 23 -4.71 2.64 6.47
C PRO A 23 -4.54 2.70 4.93
N LEU A 24 -3.99 3.80 4.41
CA LEU A 24 -3.74 3.92 2.97
C LEU A 24 -2.56 3.06 2.53
N LEU A 25 -1.50 2.97 3.35
CA LEU A 25 -0.36 2.09 3.09
C LEU A 25 -0.73 0.61 3.28
N ASP A 26 -1.64 0.30 4.20
CA ASP A 26 -2.17 -1.05 4.37
C ASP A 26 -2.95 -1.54 3.14
N GLN A 27 -3.63 -0.65 2.45
CA GLN A 27 -4.40 -1.01 1.26
C GLN A 27 -3.56 -0.94 -0.02
N HIS A 28 -2.74 0.10 -0.18
CA HIS A 28 -2.11 0.45 -1.46
C HIS A 28 -0.58 0.44 -1.42
N GLY A 29 0.04 0.22 -0.26
CA GLY A 29 1.48 0.20 -0.12
C GLY A 29 2.11 -1.10 -0.62
N HIS A 30 3.39 -1.03 -0.99
CA HIS A 30 4.22 -2.18 -1.30
C HIS A 30 5.06 -2.56 -0.10
N ASP A 31 5.10 -3.84 0.28
CA ASP A 31 6.01 -4.33 1.32
C ASP A 31 7.45 -3.88 1.02
N ALA A 32 8.18 -3.36 2.01
CA ALA A 32 9.58 -2.95 1.86
C ALA A 32 10.48 -4.05 1.29
N ARG A 33 10.08 -5.32 1.49
CA ARG A 33 10.77 -6.52 1.03
C ARG A 33 10.40 -6.93 -0.41
N SER A 34 9.39 -6.29 -1.01
CA SER A 34 8.89 -6.63 -2.34
C SER A 34 9.86 -6.28 -3.47
N THR A 35 9.70 -6.99 -4.59
CA THR A 35 10.41 -6.69 -5.84
C THR A 35 10.12 -5.28 -6.36
N TYR A 36 8.92 -4.75 -6.11
CA TYR A 36 8.58 -3.38 -6.48
C TYR A 36 9.52 -2.36 -5.81
N VAL A 37 9.72 -2.50 -4.49
CA VAL A 37 10.60 -1.62 -3.73
C VAL A 37 12.06 -1.78 -4.16
N GLU A 38 12.49 -3.01 -4.36
CA GLU A 38 13.84 -3.30 -4.84
C GLU A 38 14.12 -2.71 -6.24
N GLN A 39 13.17 -2.82 -7.17
CA GLN A 39 13.37 -2.35 -8.55
C GLN A 39 13.22 -0.83 -8.68
N PHE A 40 12.21 -0.23 -8.04
CA PHE A 40 11.82 1.15 -8.33
C PHE A 40 12.20 2.13 -7.22
N TRP A 41 12.16 1.73 -5.96
CA TRP A 41 12.56 2.59 -4.85
C TRP A 41 14.07 2.61 -4.62
N LEU A 42 14.79 1.53 -4.92
CA LEU A 42 16.25 1.45 -4.70
C LEU A 42 17.04 2.58 -5.37
N PRO A 43 16.83 2.95 -6.65
CA PRO A 43 17.56 4.06 -7.28
C PRO A 43 17.31 5.41 -6.59
N ILE A 44 16.15 5.56 -5.93
CA ILE A 44 15.74 6.79 -5.25
C ILE A 44 16.22 6.80 -3.80
N LEU A 45 16.18 5.69 -3.09
CA LEU A 45 16.55 5.63 -1.67
C LEU A 45 18.04 5.29 -1.48
N GLY A 46 18.66 4.64 -2.44
CA GLY A 46 19.97 4.03 -2.32
C GLY A 46 19.91 2.68 -1.58
N PRO A 47 20.97 1.86 -1.73
CA PRO A 47 21.00 0.48 -1.22
C PRO A 47 20.87 0.43 0.31
N THR A 48 21.62 1.27 1.03
CA THR A 48 21.63 1.26 2.49
C THR A 48 20.26 1.58 3.11
N THR A 49 19.59 2.62 2.60
CA THR A 49 18.24 3.00 3.06
C THR A 49 17.23 1.90 2.76
N THR A 50 17.32 1.28 1.58
CA THR A 50 16.43 0.19 1.18
C THR A 50 16.60 -1.03 2.09
N LEU A 51 17.84 -1.45 2.36
CA LEU A 51 18.13 -2.55 3.27
C LEU A 51 17.72 -2.25 4.72
N PHE A 52 17.92 -1.01 5.18
CA PHE A 52 17.44 -0.57 6.49
C PHE A 52 15.91 -0.71 6.60
N LEU A 53 15.15 -0.23 5.63
CA LEU A 53 13.67 -0.35 5.64
C LEU A 53 13.22 -1.81 5.59
N ARG A 54 13.92 -2.67 4.82
CA ARG A 54 13.66 -4.12 4.80
C ARG A 54 13.91 -4.76 6.16
N HIS A 55 15.01 -4.39 6.84
CA HIS A 55 15.32 -4.84 8.19
C HIS A 55 14.23 -4.42 9.18
N VAL A 56 13.80 -3.16 9.13
CA VAL A 56 12.72 -2.64 9.97
C VAL A 56 11.40 -3.38 9.71
N ALA A 57 11.02 -3.61 8.45
CA ALA A 57 9.81 -4.33 8.11
C ALA A 57 9.81 -5.77 8.66
N HIS A 58 10.94 -6.49 8.53
CA HIS A 58 11.07 -7.83 9.11
C HIS A 58 10.96 -7.84 10.64
N ARG A 59 11.52 -6.84 11.31
CA ARG A 59 11.47 -6.72 12.77
C ARG A 59 10.09 -6.31 13.27
N LEU A 60 9.38 -5.43 12.57
CA LEU A 60 7.99 -5.07 12.89
C LEU A 60 7.03 -6.25 12.71
N GLU A 61 7.26 -7.12 11.73
CA GLU A 61 6.50 -8.36 11.56
C GLU A 61 6.68 -9.31 12.75
N GLN A 62 7.88 -9.38 13.33
CA GLN A 62 8.17 -10.18 14.53
C GLN A 62 7.70 -9.51 15.84
N SER A 63 7.66 -8.17 15.87
CA SER A 63 7.34 -7.38 17.05
C SER A 63 6.47 -6.17 16.65
N PRO A 64 5.15 -6.38 16.47
CA PRO A 64 4.23 -5.34 15.99
C PRO A 64 4.15 -4.11 16.90
N ASP A 65 4.27 -4.29 18.22
CA ASP A 65 4.27 -3.21 19.23
C ASP A 65 5.56 -2.36 19.21
N GLY A 66 6.48 -2.68 18.31
CA GLY A 66 7.78 -2.04 18.19
C GLY A 66 8.89 -2.77 18.95
N PHE A 67 10.11 -2.30 18.73
CA PHE A 67 11.32 -2.92 19.26
C PHE A 67 12.44 -1.89 19.40
N ASP A 68 13.42 -2.19 20.25
CA ASP A 68 14.63 -1.37 20.36
C ASP A 68 15.67 -1.86 19.36
N LEU A 69 16.16 -0.96 18.53
CA LEU A 69 17.14 -1.21 17.47
C LEU A 69 18.53 -0.80 17.95
N PRO A 70 19.45 -1.75 18.27
CA PRO A 70 20.82 -1.42 18.64
C PRO A 70 21.58 -0.91 17.40
N VAL A 71 21.95 0.36 17.40
CA VAL A 71 22.48 1.09 16.22
C VAL A 71 23.74 0.42 15.69
N ALA A 72 24.69 0.12 16.57
CA ALA A 72 25.96 -0.48 16.20
C ALA A 72 25.79 -1.89 15.62
N ASN A 73 24.98 -2.73 16.26
CA ASN A 73 24.75 -4.11 15.82
C ASN A 73 24.00 -4.15 14.49
N THR A 74 22.98 -3.30 14.33
CA THR A 74 22.24 -3.21 13.07
C THR A 74 23.12 -2.67 11.94
N ALA A 75 23.94 -1.65 12.19
CA ALA A 75 24.89 -1.15 11.20
C ALA A 75 25.85 -2.26 10.74
N GLY A 76 26.43 -3.01 11.68
CA GLY A 76 27.28 -4.16 11.38
C GLY A 76 26.56 -5.26 10.59
N ALA A 77 25.31 -5.59 10.96
CA ALA A 77 24.50 -6.58 10.26
C ALA A 77 24.15 -6.16 8.82
N LEU A 78 24.09 -4.84 8.54
CA LEU A 78 23.90 -4.29 7.21
C LEU A 78 25.22 -4.10 6.43
N GLY A 79 26.35 -4.57 6.97
CA GLY A 79 27.67 -4.43 6.36
C GLY A 79 28.21 -2.99 6.36
N LEU A 80 27.72 -2.14 7.27
CA LEU A 80 28.14 -0.75 7.38
C LEU A 80 29.18 -0.61 8.47
N GLY A 81 30.22 0.18 8.19
CA GLY A 81 31.22 0.54 9.19
C GLY A 81 30.59 1.28 10.37
N VAL A 82 30.90 0.81 11.58
CA VAL A 82 30.50 1.42 12.86
C VAL A 82 31.38 2.62 13.24
N ALA A 83 32.45 2.87 12.47
CA ALA A 83 33.41 3.91 12.76
C ALA A 83 32.84 5.32 12.48
N GLY A 84 32.50 6.04 13.56
CA GLY A 84 32.66 7.49 13.64
C GLY A 84 31.41 8.36 13.57
N GLY A 85 30.90 8.74 14.74
CA GLY A 85 30.20 10.02 14.98
C GLY A 85 28.87 10.25 14.23
N ARG A 86 28.43 11.51 14.22
CA ARG A 86 27.09 11.96 13.78
C ARG A 86 26.78 11.73 12.28
N ASN A 87 27.74 11.26 11.48
CA ASN A 87 27.66 11.19 10.02
C ASN A 87 27.87 9.78 9.42
N THR A 88 27.61 8.72 10.19
CA THR A 88 27.74 7.35 9.68
C THR A 88 26.79 7.06 8.50
N PRO A 89 27.15 6.14 7.59
CA PRO A 89 26.26 5.69 6.51
C PRO A 89 24.88 5.24 7.02
N PHE A 90 24.83 4.63 8.20
CA PHE A 90 23.59 4.17 8.82
C PHE A 90 22.67 5.34 9.22
N LEU A 91 23.19 6.35 9.94
CA LEU A 91 22.41 7.53 10.32
C LEU A 91 21.96 8.35 9.10
N ARG A 92 22.79 8.40 8.04
CA ARG A 92 22.38 9.00 6.75
C ARG A 92 21.23 8.23 6.10
N ALA A 93 21.21 6.90 6.21
CA ALA A 93 20.11 6.08 5.70
C ALA A 93 18.80 6.36 6.45
N ILE A 94 18.84 6.44 7.78
CA ILE A 94 17.69 6.84 8.61
C ILE A 94 17.20 8.24 8.20
N SER A 95 18.13 9.20 8.12
CA SER A 95 17.82 10.59 7.75
C SER A 95 17.20 10.68 6.35
N ARG A 96 17.66 9.83 5.42
CA ARG A 96 17.10 9.73 4.08
C ARG A 96 15.71 9.11 4.11
N ALA A 97 15.48 8.03 4.86
CA ALA A 97 14.14 7.46 5.04
C ALA A 97 13.16 8.51 5.61
N ALA A 98 13.60 9.33 6.57
CA ALA A 98 12.81 10.42 7.12
C ALA A 98 12.52 11.52 6.07
N LYS A 99 13.52 11.89 5.26
CA LYS A 99 13.36 12.84 4.14
C LYS A 99 12.31 12.38 3.13
N PHE A 100 12.22 11.08 2.87
CA PHE A 100 11.20 10.49 2.00
C PHE A 100 9.88 10.19 2.71
N LYS A 101 9.72 10.59 3.98
CA LYS A 101 8.53 10.36 4.82
C LYS A 101 8.18 8.88 4.99
N LEU A 102 9.18 8.00 4.91
CA LEU A 102 9.02 6.55 5.12
C LEU A 102 9.21 6.16 6.60
N VAL A 103 9.86 7.05 7.36
CA VAL A 103 9.90 7.01 8.83
C VAL A 103 9.62 8.39 9.37
N ARG A 104 9.16 8.47 10.62
CA ARG A 104 8.87 9.71 11.33
C ARG A 104 9.63 9.73 12.65
N HIS A 105 10.29 10.83 12.97
CA HIS A 105 10.87 11.01 14.30
C HIS A 105 9.74 11.29 15.31
N LEU A 106 9.69 10.50 16.39
CA LEU A 106 8.80 10.73 17.54
C LEU A 106 9.54 11.39 18.72
N GLY A 107 10.87 11.51 18.62
CA GLY A 107 11.73 12.12 19.61
C GLY A 107 13.19 11.99 19.21
N HIS A 108 14.08 12.19 20.19
CA HIS A 108 15.53 12.08 19.97
C HIS A 108 16.01 10.66 19.73
N ASP A 109 15.34 9.64 20.28
CA ASP A 109 15.74 8.21 20.15
C ASP A 109 14.56 7.32 19.73
N ALA A 110 13.56 7.89 19.06
CA ALA A 110 12.37 7.15 18.66
C ALA A 110 11.96 7.46 17.22
N LEU A 111 11.65 6.40 16.46
CA LEU A 111 11.16 6.45 15.09
C LEU A 111 9.87 5.65 14.96
N ALA A 112 8.89 6.22 14.28
CA ALA A 112 7.74 5.49 13.76
C ALA A 112 8.05 5.05 12.32
N ALA A 113 7.74 3.80 11.98
CA ALA A 113 7.95 3.27 10.64
C ALA A 113 6.75 2.41 10.23
N HIS A 114 6.46 2.41 8.93
CA HIS A 114 5.47 1.50 8.33
C HIS A 114 6.21 0.41 7.54
N PRO A 115 5.83 -0.88 7.62
CA PRO A 115 6.51 -1.96 6.89
C PRO A 115 6.32 -1.88 5.36
N ARG A 116 5.37 -1.07 4.91
CA ARG A 116 5.02 -0.87 3.49
C ARG A 116 5.33 0.57 3.05
N LEU A 117 5.84 0.72 1.83
CA LEU A 117 6.14 1.99 1.19
C LEU A 117 5.02 2.35 0.20
N PRO A 118 4.74 3.64 0.00
CA PRO A 118 3.76 4.05 -1.00
C PRO A 118 4.25 3.72 -2.43
N PRO A 119 3.34 3.63 -3.40
CA PRO A 119 3.72 3.65 -4.81
C PRO A 119 4.49 4.94 -5.12
N LEU A 120 5.34 4.90 -6.16
CA LEU A 120 6.14 6.05 -6.53
C LEU A 120 5.23 7.14 -7.10
N THR A 121 5.50 8.38 -6.70
CA THR A 121 4.85 9.54 -7.30
C THR A 121 5.38 9.76 -8.71
N ARG A 122 4.60 10.44 -9.56
CA ARG A 122 5.02 10.80 -10.92
C ARG A 122 6.38 11.52 -10.97
N VAL A 123 6.58 12.48 -10.06
CA VAL A 123 7.84 13.24 -9.97
C VAL A 123 9.03 12.35 -9.58
N GLN A 124 8.81 11.32 -8.76
CA GLN A 124 9.85 10.36 -8.42
C GLN A 124 10.17 9.42 -9.58
N LEU A 125 9.15 8.98 -10.33
CA LEU A 125 9.32 8.15 -11.53
C LEU A 125 10.10 8.89 -12.61
N GLU A 126 9.86 10.18 -12.79
CA GLU A 126 10.57 11.01 -13.78
C GLU A 126 12.09 11.09 -13.52
N ARG A 127 12.55 10.78 -12.29
CA ARG A 127 13.98 10.73 -11.94
C ARG A 127 14.62 9.37 -12.21
N LEU A 128 13.83 8.35 -12.53
CA LEU A 128 14.35 7.03 -12.85
C LEU A 128 14.92 6.99 -14.28
N PRO A 129 15.95 6.17 -14.53
CA PRO A 129 16.38 5.83 -15.89
C PRO A 129 15.24 5.32 -16.76
N ASP A 130 15.31 5.59 -18.07
CA ASP A 130 14.25 5.28 -19.05
C ASP A 130 13.79 3.82 -19.06
N HIS A 131 14.74 2.90 -18.89
CA HIS A 131 14.43 1.47 -18.83
C HIS A 131 13.58 1.13 -17.60
N LEU A 132 13.87 1.73 -16.43
CA LEU A 132 13.07 1.53 -15.22
C LEU A 132 11.71 2.22 -15.30
N ARG A 133 11.60 3.39 -15.96
CA ARG A 133 10.31 4.04 -16.24
C ARG A 133 9.43 3.14 -17.10
N THR A 134 9.99 2.58 -18.17
CA THR A 134 9.29 1.66 -19.08
C THR A 134 8.85 0.39 -18.34
N GLN A 135 9.74 -0.18 -17.52
CA GLN A 135 9.42 -1.35 -16.71
C GLN A 135 8.33 -1.05 -15.67
N HIS A 136 8.34 0.11 -15.03
CA HIS A 136 7.29 0.53 -14.11
C HIS A 136 5.93 0.68 -14.81
N HIS A 137 5.92 1.25 -16.02
CA HIS A 137 4.70 1.33 -16.82
C HIS A 137 4.14 -0.04 -17.17
N ARG A 138 4.99 -1.01 -17.54
CA ARG A 138 4.57 -2.41 -17.77
C ARG A 138 4.03 -3.04 -16.49
N TRP A 139 4.74 -2.87 -15.37
CA TRP A 139 4.33 -3.36 -14.07
C TRP A 139 2.94 -2.84 -13.67
N LEU A 140 2.64 -1.55 -13.93
CA LEU A 140 1.31 -0.98 -13.70
C LEU A 140 0.24 -1.56 -14.64
N GLN A 141 0.57 -1.87 -15.89
CA GLN A 141 -0.38 -2.49 -16.83
C GLN A 141 -0.70 -3.93 -16.44
N GLU A 142 0.30 -4.68 -15.98
CA GLU A 142 0.17 -6.06 -15.50
C GLU A 142 -0.54 -6.14 -14.14
N SER A 143 -0.26 -5.18 -13.25
CA SER A 143 -0.85 -5.11 -11.90
C SER A 143 -2.23 -4.46 -11.88
N ARG A 144 -2.70 -3.88 -13.00
CA ARG A 144 -4.10 -3.47 -13.11
C ARG A 144 -4.95 -4.75 -13.06
N PRO A 145 -5.94 -4.85 -12.15
CA PRO A 145 -6.94 -5.89 -12.27
C PRO A 145 -7.50 -5.81 -13.68
N HIS A 146 -7.39 -6.92 -14.44
CA HIS A 146 -7.65 -6.95 -15.88
C HIS A 146 -9.01 -6.28 -16.14
N PRO A 147 -9.02 -5.05 -16.71
CA PRO A 147 -10.22 -4.22 -16.72
C PRO A 147 -11.34 -4.89 -17.50
N ASP A 148 -11.02 -5.75 -18.47
CA ASP A 148 -12.02 -6.50 -19.23
C ASP A 148 -12.81 -7.47 -18.32
N VAL A 149 -12.17 -8.29 -17.48
CA VAL A 149 -12.89 -9.26 -16.63
C VAL A 149 -13.75 -8.57 -15.57
N GLU A 150 -13.24 -7.51 -14.92
CA GLU A 150 -14.00 -6.82 -13.87
C GLU A 150 -15.07 -5.87 -14.45
N GLN A 151 -14.85 -5.27 -15.62
CA GLN A 151 -15.90 -4.53 -16.33
C GLN A 151 -16.97 -5.47 -16.89
N LEU A 152 -16.57 -6.62 -17.44
CA LEU A 152 -17.47 -7.67 -17.92
C LEU A 152 -18.33 -8.21 -16.78
N ARG A 153 -17.74 -8.50 -15.61
CA ARG A 153 -18.46 -8.87 -14.39
C ARG A 153 -19.46 -7.80 -13.95
N ARG A 154 -19.04 -6.51 -13.90
CA ARG A 154 -19.94 -5.39 -13.56
C ARG A 154 -21.06 -5.17 -14.58
N ARG A 155 -20.82 -5.47 -15.85
CA ARG A 155 -21.83 -5.42 -16.91
C ARG A 155 -22.82 -6.58 -16.77
N ALA A 156 -22.32 -7.79 -16.57
CA ALA A 156 -23.14 -8.99 -16.33
C ALA A 156 -24.07 -8.79 -15.12
N ARG A 157 -23.54 -8.29 -13.99
CA ARG A 157 -24.33 -7.99 -12.77
C ARG A 157 -25.45 -6.99 -13.00
N ARG A 158 -25.18 -5.90 -13.74
CA ARG A 158 -26.21 -4.89 -14.08
C ARG A 158 -27.30 -5.47 -14.97
N LEU A 159 -26.92 -6.25 -15.98
CA LEU A 159 -27.86 -6.90 -16.88
C LEU A 159 -28.72 -7.94 -16.14
N ALA A 160 -28.11 -8.75 -15.26
CA ALA A 160 -28.82 -9.72 -14.43
C ALA A 160 -29.87 -9.02 -13.55
N LEU A 161 -29.49 -7.92 -12.89
CA LEU A 161 -30.40 -7.12 -12.07
C LEU A 161 -31.57 -6.57 -12.88
N SER A 162 -31.30 -5.97 -14.05
CA SER A 162 -32.36 -5.44 -14.92
C SER A 162 -33.31 -6.53 -15.41
N LEU A 163 -32.81 -7.74 -15.73
CA LEU A 163 -33.66 -8.85 -16.16
C LEU A 163 -34.56 -9.36 -15.01
N LEU A 164 -34.02 -9.46 -13.79
CA LEU A 164 -34.84 -9.80 -12.62
C LEU A 164 -35.87 -8.72 -12.29
N GLU A 165 -35.54 -7.42 -12.45
CA GLU A 165 -36.48 -6.31 -12.26
C GLU A 165 -37.64 -6.33 -13.26
N ILE A 166 -37.42 -6.87 -14.47
CA ILE A 166 -38.44 -7.06 -15.51
C ILE A 166 -39.29 -8.32 -15.24
N GLY A 167 -38.92 -9.15 -14.26
CA GLY A 167 -39.64 -10.36 -13.88
C GLY A 167 -39.22 -11.63 -14.63
N GLU A 168 -38.04 -11.62 -15.26
CA GLU A 168 -37.47 -12.84 -15.85
C GLU A 168 -37.10 -13.86 -14.77
N SER A 169 -37.32 -15.15 -15.03
CA SER A 169 -36.88 -16.22 -14.13
C SER A 169 -35.36 -16.43 -14.19
N ASP A 170 -34.80 -17.00 -13.13
CA ASP A 170 -33.36 -17.33 -13.02
C ASP A 170 -32.79 -18.04 -14.25
N GLN A 171 -33.53 -19.04 -14.76
CA GLN A 171 -33.14 -19.79 -15.96
C GLN A 171 -33.11 -18.89 -17.21
N GLN A 172 -34.06 -17.95 -17.33
CA GLN A 172 -34.10 -17.00 -18.45
C GLN A 172 -32.97 -15.97 -18.35
N VAL A 173 -32.63 -15.50 -17.15
CA VAL A 173 -31.52 -14.56 -16.92
C VAL A 173 -30.18 -15.18 -17.33
N GLU A 174 -29.87 -16.38 -16.84
CA GLU A 174 -28.62 -17.08 -17.20
C GLU A 174 -28.58 -17.35 -18.70
N ALA A 175 -29.66 -17.89 -19.30
CA ALA A 175 -29.73 -18.16 -20.73
C ALA A 175 -29.58 -16.89 -21.59
N GLN A 176 -30.02 -15.73 -21.10
CA GLN A 176 -29.87 -14.45 -21.80
C GLN A 176 -28.43 -13.92 -21.71
N LEU A 177 -27.79 -13.99 -20.54
CA LEU A 177 -26.38 -13.63 -20.38
C LEU A 177 -25.47 -14.54 -21.23
N HIS A 178 -25.77 -15.82 -21.31
CA HIS A 178 -25.10 -16.74 -22.22
C HIS A 178 -25.23 -16.36 -23.68
N ARG A 179 -26.46 -16.01 -24.13
CA ARG A 179 -26.70 -15.52 -25.49
C ARG A 179 -25.92 -14.25 -25.82
N TRP A 180 -25.67 -13.41 -24.83
CA TRP A 180 -24.81 -12.22 -24.95
C TRP A 180 -23.31 -12.50 -24.76
N GLN A 181 -22.88 -13.76 -24.88
CA GLN A 181 -21.49 -14.22 -24.82
C GLN A 181 -20.80 -14.03 -23.46
N PHE A 182 -21.55 -13.91 -22.36
CA PHE A 182 -20.94 -14.03 -21.03
C PHE A 182 -20.60 -15.50 -20.72
N HIS A 183 -19.43 -15.73 -20.12
CA HIS A 183 -19.02 -17.07 -19.68
C HIS A 183 -19.98 -17.63 -18.60
N PRO A 184 -20.31 -18.94 -18.59
CA PRO A 184 -21.21 -19.55 -17.62
C PRO A 184 -20.96 -19.17 -16.16
N ALA A 185 -19.70 -19.24 -15.74
CA ALA A 185 -19.32 -18.87 -14.37
C ALA A 185 -19.66 -17.41 -14.03
N LEU A 186 -19.50 -16.47 -14.98
CA LEU A 186 -19.83 -15.05 -14.77
C LEU A 186 -21.34 -14.80 -14.80
N ALA A 187 -22.09 -15.53 -15.64
CA ALA A 187 -23.55 -15.44 -15.68
C ALA A 187 -24.16 -15.90 -14.35
N HIS A 188 -23.72 -17.05 -13.85
CA HIS A 188 -24.14 -17.59 -12.55
C HIS A 188 -23.74 -16.67 -11.38
N GLU A 189 -22.50 -16.17 -11.38
CA GLU A 189 -22.02 -15.21 -10.37
C GLU A 189 -22.86 -13.92 -10.38
N ALA A 190 -23.23 -13.42 -11.56
CA ALA A 190 -24.02 -12.20 -11.73
C ALA A 190 -25.47 -12.37 -11.27
N LEU A 191 -26.11 -13.51 -11.57
CA LEU A 191 -27.46 -13.82 -11.11
C LEU A 191 -27.51 -13.92 -9.58
N ARG A 192 -26.59 -14.67 -8.98
CA ARG A 192 -26.48 -14.80 -7.51
C ARG A 192 -26.33 -13.44 -6.83
N TRP A 193 -25.44 -12.60 -7.36
CA TRP A 193 -25.25 -11.24 -6.86
C TRP A 193 -26.53 -10.39 -6.96
N ALA A 194 -27.31 -10.52 -8.04
CA ALA A 194 -28.52 -9.75 -8.24
C ALA A 194 -29.62 -10.13 -7.24
N HIS A 195 -29.77 -11.43 -6.95
CA HIS A 195 -30.66 -11.93 -5.90
C HIS A 195 -30.28 -11.43 -4.50
N GLU A 196 -28.99 -11.47 -4.16
CA GLU A 196 -28.46 -10.92 -2.89
C GLU A 196 -28.74 -9.41 -2.75
N ARG A 197 -28.87 -8.70 -3.88
CA ARG A 197 -29.18 -7.27 -3.90
C ARG A 197 -30.67 -6.97 -3.77
N GLN A 198 -31.56 -7.78 -4.35
CA GLN A 198 -33.01 -7.65 -4.19
C GLN A 198 -33.50 -8.01 -2.78
N THR A 199 -32.85 -8.99 -2.16
CA THR A 199 -33.15 -9.42 -0.79
C THR A 199 -32.64 -8.44 0.28
N ARG A 200 -31.75 -7.51 -0.08
CA ARG A 200 -31.28 -6.46 0.84
C ARG A 200 -32.31 -5.32 0.88
N PRO A 201 -33.03 -5.09 2.00
CA PRO A 201 -34.02 -4.02 2.07
C PRO A 201 -33.36 -2.67 1.78
N GLN A 202 -33.99 -1.86 0.91
CA GLN A 202 -33.66 -0.45 0.79
C GLN A 202 -33.95 0.19 2.16
N THR A 203 -32.92 0.56 2.91
CA THR A 203 -33.09 1.37 4.12
C THR A 203 -33.75 2.68 3.68
N PRO A 204 -35.00 2.99 4.08
CA PRO A 204 -35.59 4.27 3.74
C PRO A 204 -34.74 5.39 4.35
N ALA A 205 -34.45 6.42 3.55
CA ALA A 205 -33.75 7.61 4.00
C ALA A 205 -34.45 8.20 5.25
N PRO A 206 -33.70 8.66 6.27
CA PRO A 206 -34.31 9.21 7.47
C PRO A 206 -35.15 10.43 7.08
N LEU A 207 -36.45 10.36 7.36
CA LEU A 207 -37.36 11.49 7.28
C LEU A 207 -36.91 12.50 8.34
N THR A 208 -36.31 13.60 7.88
CA THR A 208 -36.04 14.78 8.71
C THR A 208 -37.38 15.39 9.11
N ASN A 209 -37.95 14.93 10.23
CA ASN A 209 -39.08 15.61 10.85
C ASN A 209 -38.59 16.87 11.54
N SER A 210 -38.80 18.00 10.87
CA SER A 210 -38.86 19.32 11.49
C SER A 210 -40.02 19.34 12.50
N HIS A 211 -39.74 19.72 13.74
CA HIS A 211 -40.77 20.15 14.69
C HIS A 211 -40.51 21.61 15.11
N PRO A 212 -41.58 22.36 15.44
CA PRO A 212 -41.64 23.82 15.47
C PRO A 212 -40.95 24.46 16.68
#